data_AF-A0A5Q0GE75-F1
#
_entry.id   AF-A0A5Q0GE75-F1
#
_cell.length_a   1.000
_cell.length_b   1.000
_cell.length_c   1.000
_cell.angle_alpha   90.00
_cell.angle_beta   90.00
_cell.angle_gamma   90.00
#
_symmetry.space_group_name_H-M   'P 1'
#
loop_
_entity.id
_entity.type
_entity.pdbx_description
1 polymer ?
#
loop_
_entity_poly.entity_id
_entity_poly.type
_entity_poly.pdbx_seq_one_letter_code
_entity_poly.pdbx_strand_id
1 'polypeptide(L)'
;MVFYYIQKYPLRTKQILGISYEQLQSLLNCASKRHQEIKIQQESRKIRINAAGGGRKELLSIQEQVCLCLFYLRQMPTFQVLGMLFGVSKTEANDTFHDWIAILRDILPSSLLEQVSNNKSDLLFVQEVLTNFRLLFDSLEQPIYRHSDQKEQQKYFSGKKRQHTLKSQMIGMPEGKDIVEVEVGVPGPTADIKLFRQSQQKFDKSQPFSGNKGFQGGENITTPHKRKLKRELTQQQKDENKF
;
A
#
# COMPACT_ATOMS: atom_id res chain seq x y z
N MET A 1 21.04 2.85 17.11
CA MET A 1 22.10 2.15 16.35
C MET A 1 21.82 2.08 14.85
N VAL A 2 20.63 1.63 14.42
CA VAL A 2 20.27 1.52 12.98
C VAL A 2 20.26 2.87 12.26
N PHE A 3 19.57 3.88 12.80
CA PHE A 3 19.51 5.20 12.17
C PHE A 3 20.89 5.86 12.04
N TYR A 4 21.71 5.79 13.10
CA TYR A 4 23.11 6.25 13.07
C TYR A 4 23.92 5.56 11.97
N TYR A 5 23.74 4.24 11.80
CA TYR A 5 24.40 3.49 10.73
C TYR A 5 24.00 3.99 9.34
N ILE A 6 22.72 4.28 9.12
CA ILE A 6 22.20 4.84 7.87
C ILE A 6 22.80 6.23 7.61
N GLN A 7 22.85 7.09 8.63
CA GLN A 7 23.50 8.41 8.55
C GLN A 7 24.98 8.30 8.18
N LYS A 8 25.69 7.32 8.75
CA LYS A 8 27.11 7.08 8.44
C LYS A 8 27.32 6.48 7.05
N TYR A 9 26.38 5.67 6.56
CA TYR A 9 26.47 5.00 5.25
C TYR A 9 25.22 5.23 4.39
N PRO A 10 25.01 6.46 3.86
CA PRO A 10 23.80 6.82 3.11
C PRO A 10 23.50 5.91 1.93
N LEU A 11 24.54 5.41 1.23
CA LEU A 11 24.40 4.52 0.08
C LEU A 11 23.75 3.17 0.43
N ARG A 12 23.74 2.77 1.72
CA ARG A 12 23.10 1.52 2.19
C ARG A 12 21.61 1.67 2.51
N THR A 13 21.08 2.89 2.48
CA THR A 13 19.69 3.19 2.87
C THR A 13 18.68 2.39 2.07
N LYS A 14 18.91 2.26 0.75
CA LYS A 14 17.98 1.54 -0.14
C LYS A 14 17.88 0.06 0.21
N GLN A 15 18.99 -0.60 0.55
CA GLN A 15 18.96 -2.00 0.96
C GLN A 15 18.27 -2.18 2.31
N ILE A 16 18.46 -1.22 3.24
CA ILE A 16 17.96 -1.31 4.61
C ILE A 16 16.46 -0.95 4.70
N LEU A 17 16.03 0.14 4.07
CA LEU A 17 14.69 0.72 4.20
C LEU A 17 13.85 0.61 2.92
N GLY A 18 14.43 0.24 1.78
CA GLY A 18 13.72 0.16 0.50
C GLY A 18 13.61 1.48 -0.26
N ILE A 19 14.09 2.60 0.31
CA ILE A 19 14.05 3.95 -0.29
C ILE A 19 15.45 4.56 -0.35
N SER A 20 15.68 5.50 -1.26
CA SER A 20 16.95 6.23 -1.34
C SER A 20 17.16 7.10 -0.09
N TYR A 21 18.40 7.55 0.13
CA TYR A 21 18.69 8.43 1.26
C TYR A 21 18.01 9.80 1.12
N GLU A 22 17.95 10.32 -0.11
CA GLU A 22 17.26 11.58 -0.44
C GLU A 22 15.75 11.45 -0.17
N GLN A 23 15.14 10.34 -0.58
CA GLN A 23 13.74 10.03 -0.28
C GLN A 23 13.49 9.93 1.23
N LEU A 24 14.39 9.30 1.98
CA LEU A 24 14.32 9.25 3.44
C LEU A 24 14.36 10.66 4.04
N GLN A 25 15.27 11.53 3.61
CA GLN A 25 15.34 12.91 4.12
C GLN A 25 14.06 13.71 3.81
N SER A 26 13.54 13.58 2.59
CA SER A 26 12.26 14.20 2.21
C SER A 26 11.12 13.71 3.09
N LEU A 27 11.03 12.40 3.32
CA LEU A 27 10.00 11.79 4.15
C LEU A 27 10.12 12.24 5.61
N LEU A 28 11.32 12.29 6.17
CA LEU A 28 11.56 12.75 7.54
C LEU A 28 11.07 14.18 7.76
N ASN A 29 11.26 15.07 6.77
CA ASN A 29 10.76 16.44 6.84
C ASN A 29 9.22 16.48 6.86
N CYS A 30 8.56 15.76 5.93
CA CYS A 30 7.10 15.67 5.88
C CYS A 30 6.51 15.06 7.15
N ALA A 31 7.09 13.94 7.61
CA ALA A 31 6.68 13.21 8.80
C ALA A 31 6.82 14.06 10.06
N SER A 32 7.94 14.77 10.21
CA SER A 32 8.17 15.67 11.36
C SER A 32 7.16 16.82 11.39
N LYS A 33 6.88 17.43 10.23
CA LYS A 33 5.86 18.49 10.13
C LYS A 33 4.48 17.98 10.53
N ARG A 34 4.07 16.83 10.00
CA ARG A 34 2.76 16.26 10.30
C ARG A 34 2.62 15.86 11.77
N HIS A 35 3.67 15.28 12.36
CA HIS A 35 3.70 14.95 13.78
C HIS A 35 3.53 16.19 14.67
N GLN A 36 4.19 17.31 14.31
CA GLN A 36 4.04 18.57 15.02
C GLN A 36 2.61 19.12 14.94
N GLU A 37 1.98 19.09 13.76
CA GLU A 37 0.58 19.49 13.59
C GLU A 37 -0.35 18.67 14.49
N ILE A 38 -0.19 17.35 14.51
CA ILE A 38 -0.98 16.45 15.36
C ILE A 38 -0.75 16.77 16.84
N LYS A 39 0.50 16.97 17.27
CA LYS A 39 0.81 17.35 18.67
C LYS A 39 0.16 18.68 19.04
N ILE A 40 0.22 19.70 18.17
CA ILE A 40 -0.43 21.00 18.42
C ILE A 40 -1.95 20.84 18.59
N GLN A 41 -2.59 20.05 17.72
CA GLN A 41 -4.03 19.79 17.80
C GLN A 41 -4.43 19.00 19.06
N GLN A 42 -3.60 18.05 19.48
CA GLN A 42 -3.83 17.30 20.71
C GLN A 42 -3.68 18.21 21.94
N GLU A 43 -2.65 19.06 21.96
CA GLU A 43 -2.42 19.98 23.07
C GLU A 43 -3.50 21.05 23.20
N SER A 44 -4.05 21.56 22.09
CA SER A 44 -5.15 22.53 22.13
C SER A 44 -6.46 21.96 22.68
N ARG A 45 -6.65 20.64 22.60
CA ARG A 45 -7.82 19.92 23.13
C ARG A 45 -7.65 19.48 24.59
N LYS A 46 -6.44 19.50 25.14
CA LYS A 46 -6.18 19.02 26.50
C LYS A 46 -6.60 20.05 27.53
N ILE A 47 -7.50 19.66 28.42
CA ILE A 47 -7.74 20.38 29.68
C ILE A 47 -6.65 19.92 30.65
N ARG A 48 -5.70 20.80 30.95
CA ARG A 48 -4.55 20.47 31.80
C ARG A 48 -4.82 20.82 33.26
N ILE A 49 -4.54 19.86 34.15
CA ILE A 49 -4.45 20.09 35.60
C ILE A 49 -3.01 20.51 35.98
N ASN A 50 -2.00 20.00 35.25
CA ASN A 50 -0.57 20.28 35.47
C ASN A 50 0.07 21.00 34.27
N ALA A 51 1.19 21.68 34.50
CA ALA A 51 1.98 22.32 33.44
C ALA A 51 2.48 21.32 32.38
N ALA A 52 2.80 21.84 31.18
CA ALA A 52 3.33 21.04 30.07
C ALA A 52 4.59 20.25 30.48
N GLY A 53 4.76 19.04 29.97
CA GLY A 53 6.04 18.33 30.04
C GLY A 53 6.26 17.40 31.23
N GLY A 54 5.24 17.14 32.06
CA GLY A 54 5.31 16.16 33.15
C GLY A 54 5.26 14.68 32.71
N GLY A 55 5.17 14.41 31.41
CA GLY A 55 5.14 13.06 30.86
C GLY A 55 6.51 12.40 30.79
N ARG A 56 6.52 11.09 30.52
CA ARG A 56 7.74 10.33 30.25
C ARG A 56 8.46 10.93 29.02
N LYS A 57 9.77 11.17 29.15
CA LYS A 57 10.60 11.61 28.02
C LYS A 57 10.70 10.48 26.99
N GLU A 58 10.45 10.82 25.72
CA GLU A 58 10.66 9.91 24.59
C GLU A 58 12.16 9.54 24.52
N LEU A 59 12.47 8.24 24.36
CA LEU A 59 13.84 7.73 24.30
C LEU A 59 14.47 7.89 22.90
N LEU A 60 13.64 7.86 21.87
CA LEU A 60 14.04 7.96 20.47
C LEU A 60 13.74 9.35 19.93
N SER A 61 14.64 9.89 19.11
CA SER A 61 14.34 11.06 18.30
C SER A 61 13.25 10.75 17.26
N ILE A 62 12.56 11.79 16.76
CA ILE A 62 11.54 11.64 15.71
C ILE A 62 12.09 10.88 14.50
N GLN A 63 13.33 11.17 14.10
CA GLN A 63 13.95 10.51 12.96
C GLN A 63 14.21 9.02 13.22
N GLU A 64 14.61 8.67 14.44
CA GLU A 64 14.78 7.27 14.84
C GLU A 64 13.45 6.53 14.90
N GLN A 65 12.38 7.17 15.35
CA GLN A 65 11.05 6.57 15.40
C GLN A 65 10.49 6.32 13.99
N VAL A 66 10.62 7.27 13.06
CA VAL A 66 10.26 7.07 11.64
C VAL A 66 11.11 5.94 11.03
N CYS A 67 12.42 5.95 11.31
CA CYS A 67 13.32 4.89 10.84
C CYS A 67 12.94 3.51 11.41
N LEU A 68 12.48 3.43 12.65
CA LEU A 68 11.98 2.21 13.28
C LEU A 68 10.77 1.68 12.53
N CYS A 69 9.81 2.56 12.21
CA CYS A 69 8.61 2.18 11.47
C CYS A 69 8.95 1.67 10.06
N LEU A 70 9.78 2.40 9.30
CA LEU A 70 10.21 1.98 7.96
C LEU A 70 11.01 0.67 7.97
N PHE A 71 11.88 0.50 8.97
CA PHE A 71 12.65 -0.73 9.12
C PHE A 71 11.72 -1.92 9.37
N TYR A 72 10.69 -1.74 10.21
CA TYR A 72 9.69 -2.77 10.40
C TYR A 72 8.95 -3.10 9.09
N LEU A 73 8.46 -2.07 8.37
CA LEU A 73 7.76 -2.23 7.09
C LEU A 73 8.60 -2.97 6.04
N ARG A 74 9.92 -2.73 6.02
CA ARG A 74 10.82 -3.34 5.04
C ARG A 74 11.28 -4.75 5.42
N GLN A 75 11.63 -4.96 6.68
CA GLN A 75 12.35 -6.17 7.14
C GLN A 75 11.45 -7.15 7.92
N MET A 76 10.27 -6.70 8.36
CA MET A 76 9.31 -7.47 9.17
C MET A 76 9.93 -8.23 10.37
N PRO A 77 10.81 -7.60 11.18
CA PRO A 77 11.35 -8.23 12.37
C PRO A 77 10.27 -8.33 13.46
N THR A 78 10.47 -9.21 14.44
CA THR A 78 9.63 -9.19 15.65
C THR A 78 9.87 -7.89 16.43
N PHE A 79 8.87 -7.41 17.18
CA PHE A 79 9.04 -6.23 18.04
C PHE A 79 10.15 -6.40 19.09
N GLN A 80 10.49 -7.64 19.47
CA GLN A 80 11.61 -7.92 20.36
C GLN A 80 12.95 -7.57 19.69
N VAL A 81 13.15 -8.02 18.45
CA VAL A 81 14.35 -7.71 17.65
C VAL A 81 14.39 -6.22 17.30
N LEU A 82 13.22 -5.64 16.97
CA LEU A 82 13.12 -4.22 16.67
C LEU A 82 13.53 -3.35 17.88
N GLY A 83 13.02 -3.66 19.08
CA GLY A 83 13.43 -2.98 20.32
C GLY A 83 14.93 -3.10 20.57
N MET A 84 15.50 -4.31 20.40
CA MET A 84 16.95 -4.53 20.53
C MET A 84 17.77 -3.67 19.55
N LEU A 85 17.37 -3.58 18.28
CA LEU A 85 18.09 -2.81 17.25
C LEU A 85 18.04 -1.29 17.48
N PHE A 86 16.97 -0.81 18.09
CA PHE A 86 16.75 0.62 18.36
C PHE A 86 17.06 1.02 19.81
N GLY A 87 17.40 0.08 20.69
CA GLY A 87 17.74 0.37 22.09
C GLY A 87 16.54 0.72 22.95
N VAL A 88 15.37 0.17 22.64
CA VAL A 88 14.11 0.39 23.36
C VAL A 88 13.45 -0.93 23.76
N SER A 89 12.44 -0.87 24.64
CA SER A 89 11.69 -2.08 25.01
C SER A 89 10.83 -2.59 23.84
N LYS A 90 10.43 -3.86 23.90
CA LYS A 90 9.46 -4.44 22.95
C LYS A 90 8.17 -3.62 22.87
N THR A 91 7.66 -3.18 24.02
CA THR A 91 6.44 -2.38 24.11
C THR A 91 6.62 -1.03 23.45
N GLU A 92 7.72 -0.33 23.77
CA GLU A 92 8.03 0.97 23.16
C GLU A 92 8.15 0.88 21.64
N ALA A 93 8.79 -0.18 21.12
CA ALA A 93 8.89 -0.41 19.69
C ALA A 93 7.52 -0.69 19.03
N ASN A 94 6.62 -1.38 19.75
CA ASN A 94 5.26 -1.64 19.29
C ASN A 94 4.43 -0.36 19.23
N ASP A 95 4.46 0.43 20.30
CA ASP A 95 3.73 1.70 20.40
C ASP A 95 4.25 2.68 19.33
N THR A 96 5.57 2.83 19.23
CA THR A 96 6.22 3.69 18.22
C THR A 96 5.81 3.30 16.80
N PHE A 97 5.78 2.00 16.48
CA PHE A 97 5.36 1.55 15.15
C PHE A 97 3.90 1.94 14.84
N HIS A 98 2.98 1.73 15.79
CA HIS A 98 1.56 2.01 15.58
C HIS A 98 1.23 3.50 15.55
N ASP A 99 1.98 4.32 16.30
CA ASP A 99 1.87 5.78 16.21
C ASP A 99 2.34 6.28 14.84
N TRP A 100 3.50 5.82 14.38
CA TRP A 100 4.06 6.29 13.12
C TRP A 100 3.38 5.72 11.88
N ILE A 101 2.88 4.48 11.89
CA ILE A 101 2.20 3.93 10.71
C ILE A 101 0.94 4.74 10.37
N ALA A 102 0.23 5.26 11.38
CA ALA A 102 -0.92 6.14 11.19
C ALA A 102 -0.52 7.46 10.52
N ILE A 103 0.57 8.09 10.98
CA ILE A 103 1.10 9.32 10.39
C ILE A 103 1.60 9.07 8.97
N LEU A 104 2.33 7.97 8.74
CA LEU A 104 2.83 7.60 7.43
C LEU A 104 1.68 7.36 6.45
N ARG A 105 0.58 6.73 6.88
CA ARG A 105 -0.59 6.48 6.03
C ARG A 105 -1.26 7.77 5.55
N ASP A 106 -1.21 8.81 6.37
CA ASP A 106 -1.78 10.13 6.09
C ASP A 106 -0.92 10.95 5.13
N ILE A 107 0.41 10.87 5.24
CA ILE A 107 1.34 11.61 4.37
C ILE A 107 1.75 10.84 3.10
N LEU A 108 1.58 9.52 3.07
CA LEU A 108 1.87 8.64 1.93
C LEU A 108 0.58 7.94 1.46
N PRO A 109 -0.18 8.57 0.55
CA PRO A 109 -1.29 7.89 -0.10
C PRO A 109 -0.79 6.65 -0.86
N SER A 110 -1.62 5.60 -0.90
CA SER A 110 -1.28 4.30 -1.48
C SER A 110 -1.56 4.22 -2.98
N SER A 111 -2.29 5.19 -3.53
CA SER A 111 -2.62 5.27 -4.96
C SER A 111 -2.80 6.72 -5.43
N LEU A 112 -2.72 6.93 -6.75
CA LEU A 112 -2.96 8.23 -7.37
C LEU A 112 -4.36 8.76 -7.07
N LEU A 113 -5.40 7.91 -7.16
CA LEU A 113 -6.77 8.32 -6.86
C LEU A 113 -6.94 8.70 -5.39
N GLU A 114 -6.27 8.00 -4.48
CA GLU A 114 -6.30 8.35 -3.07
C GLU A 114 -5.66 9.73 -2.82
N GLN A 115 -4.52 10.02 -3.45
CA GLN A 115 -3.82 11.29 -3.30
C GLN A 115 -4.71 12.51 -3.63
N VAL A 116 -5.56 12.38 -4.65
CA VAL A 116 -6.44 13.47 -5.11
C VAL A 116 -7.89 13.35 -4.59
N SER A 117 -8.19 12.33 -3.80
CA SER A 117 -9.57 12.01 -3.36
C SER A 117 -10.26 13.16 -2.60
N ASN A 118 -9.48 13.98 -1.89
CA ASN A 118 -10.00 15.12 -1.12
C ASN A 118 -10.33 16.35 -1.98
N ASN A 119 -9.85 16.42 -3.23
CA ASN A 119 -10.14 17.52 -4.15
C ASN A 119 -10.88 17.00 -5.38
N LYS A 120 -12.17 17.32 -5.48
CA LYS A 120 -13.03 16.89 -6.58
C LYS A 120 -12.52 17.33 -7.95
N SER A 121 -11.93 18.53 -8.06
CA SER A 121 -11.41 19.04 -9.33
C SER A 121 -10.19 18.23 -9.79
N ASP A 122 -9.26 17.97 -8.87
CA ASP A 122 -8.05 17.19 -9.16
C ASP A 122 -8.40 15.74 -9.49
N LEU A 123 -9.38 15.16 -8.78
CA LEU A 123 -9.87 13.81 -9.07
C LEU A 123 -10.44 13.70 -10.48
N LEU A 124 -11.29 14.65 -10.90
CA LEU A 124 -11.86 14.65 -12.25
C LEU A 124 -10.77 14.82 -13.33
N PHE A 125 -9.82 15.72 -13.10
CA PHE A 125 -8.69 15.92 -14.01
C PHE A 125 -7.83 14.65 -14.14
N VAL A 126 -7.50 14.00 -13.02
CA VAL A 126 -6.75 12.74 -13.03
C VAL A 126 -7.53 11.65 -13.78
N GLN A 127 -8.83 11.50 -13.51
CA GLN A 127 -9.68 10.53 -14.21
C GLN A 127 -9.70 10.78 -15.72
N GLU A 128 -9.78 12.04 -16.16
CA GLU A 128 -9.72 12.41 -17.57
C GLU A 128 -8.36 12.06 -18.19
N VAL A 129 -7.26 12.42 -17.53
CA VAL A 129 -5.90 12.10 -18.01
C VAL A 129 -5.69 10.59 -18.13
N LEU A 130 -6.18 9.80 -17.17
CA LEU A 130 -6.05 8.35 -17.16
C LEU A 130 -6.72 7.67 -18.37
N THR A 131 -7.74 8.29 -18.98
CA THR A 131 -8.39 7.73 -20.19
C THR A 131 -7.44 7.62 -21.38
N ASN A 132 -6.37 8.42 -21.41
CA ASN A 132 -5.33 8.35 -22.44
C ASN A 132 -4.42 7.12 -22.29
N PHE A 133 -4.53 6.40 -21.18
CA PHE A 133 -3.68 5.24 -20.88
C PHE A 133 -4.53 3.99 -20.74
N ARG A 134 -4.01 2.86 -21.23
CA ARG A 134 -4.59 1.56 -20.96
C ARG A 134 -4.06 1.05 -19.61
N LEU A 135 -4.91 1.05 -18.59
CA LEU A 135 -4.49 0.70 -17.23
C LEU A 135 -4.36 -0.82 -17.05
N LEU A 136 -3.35 -1.24 -16.32
CA LEU A 136 -3.09 -2.65 -16.01
C LEU A 136 -3.86 -3.04 -14.75
N PHE A 137 -4.75 -4.02 -14.87
CA PHE A 137 -5.50 -4.57 -13.75
C PHE A 137 -4.97 -5.96 -13.40
N ASP A 138 -4.62 -6.15 -12.13
CA ASP A 138 -4.32 -7.47 -11.60
C ASP A 138 -4.86 -7.67 -10.17
N SER A 139 -4.97 -8.93 -9.78
CA SER A 139 -5.40 -9.30 -8.43
C SER A 139 -4.58 -10.46 -7.89
N LEU A 140 -4.27 -10.40 -6.59
CA LEU A 140 -3.49 -11.40 -5.87
C LEU A 140 -4.28 -11.93 -4.67
N GLU A 141 -4.02 -13.20 -4.30
CA GLU A 141 -4.57 -13.81 -3.09
C GLU A 141 -3.44 -14.07 -2.08
N GLN A 142 -3.61 -13.57 -0.86
CA GLN A 142 -2.68 -13.75 0.26
C GLN A 142 -3.29 -14.69 1.30
N PRO A 143 -2.56 -15.72 1.77
CA PRO A 143 -3.04 -16.58 2.85
C PRO A 143 -3.20 -15.78 4.15
N ILE A 144 -4.22 -16.13 4.92
CA ILE A 144 -4.45 -15.62 6.27
C ILE A 144 -4.62 -16.75 7.26
N TYR A 145 -4.47 -16.45 8.54
CA TYR A 145 -4.83 -17.38 9.60
C TYR A 145 -6.32 -17.72 9.54
N ARG A 146 -6.64 -18.97 9.86
CA ARG A 146 -8.02 -19.43 9.98
C ARG A 146 -8.67 -18.69 11.15
N HIS A 147 -9.79 -18.03 10.87
CA HIS A 147 -10.62 -17.42 11.91
C HIS A 147 -11.21 -18.48 12.84
N SER A 148 -11.33 -18.15 14.12
CA SER A 148 -11.99 -19.01 15.12
C SER A 148 -13.52 -19.08 14.90
N ASP A 149 -14.11 -18.00 14.39
CA ASP A 149 -15.53 -17.95 14.07
C ASP A 149 -15.85 -18.69 12.76
N GLN A 150 -16.88 -19.54 12.78
CA GLN A 150 -17.24 -20.40 11.66
C GLN A 150 -17.77 -19.60 10.45
N LYS A 151 -18.50 -18.51 10.68
CA LYS A 151 -19.06 -17.69 9.58
C LYS A 151 -17.95 -16.95 8.86
N GLU A 152 -17.04 -16.33 9.59
CA GLU A 152 -15.86 -15.67 8.99
C GLU A 152 -14.94 -16.70 8.31
N GLN A 153 -14.77 -17.91 8.87
CA GLN A 153 -14.03 -18.97 8.18
C GLN A 153 -14.61 -19.25 6.78
N GLN A 154 -15.93 -19.47 6.66
CA GLN A 154 -16.55 -19.77 5.36
C GLN A 154 -16.36 -18.63 4.37
N LYS A 155 -16.49 -17.39 4.84
CA LYS A 155 -16.35 -16.17 4.03
C LYS A 155 -14.96 -16.04 3.37
N TYR A 156 -13.88 -16.42 4.06
CA TYR A 156 -12.51 -16.26 3.53
C TYR A 156 -11.94 -17.53 2.88
N PHE A 157 -12.63 -18.67 2.91
CA PHE A 157 -12.10 -19.93 2.40
C PHE A 157 -12.11 -19.98 0.85
N SER A 158 -10.95 -19.79 0.21
CA SER A 158 -10.80 -19.87 -1.24
C SER A 158 -10.73 -21.32 -1.69
N GLY A 159 -11.77 -21.78 -2.40
CA GLY A 159 -11.79 -23.13 -2.99
C GLY A 159 -10.66 -23.37 -4.00
N LYS A 160 -10.24 -22.33 -4.73
CA LYS A 160 -9.14 -22.38 -5.70
C LYS A 160 -7.79 -22.62 -5.02
N LYS A 161 -7.55 -21.96 -3.89
CA LYS A 161 -6.30 -22.10 -3.11
C LYS A 161 -6.36 -23.17 -2.02
N ARG A 162 -7.57 -23.68 -1.74
CA ARG A 162 -7.88 -24.64 -0.66
C ARG A 162 -7.42 -24.16 0.73
N GLN A 163 -7.47 -22.85 0.97
CA GLN A 163 -7.07 -22.21 2.22
C GLN A 163 -7.81 -20.88 2.43
N HIS A 164 -7.73 -20.30 3.63
CA HIS A 164 -8.30 -18.97 3.91
C HIS A 164 -7.39 -17.89 3.34
N THR A 165 -7.97 -16.96 2.60
CA THR A 165 -7.21 -15.94 1.88
C THR A 165 -7.93 -14.60 1.86
N LEU A 166 -7.16 -13.53 1.80
CA LEU A 166 -7.62 -12.23 1.35
C LEU A 166 -7.21 -12.01 -0.09
N LYS A 167 -8.04 -11.28 -0.83
CA LYS A 167 -7.75 -10.82 -2.18
C LYS A 167 -7.43 -9.34 -2.14
N SER A 168 -6.40 -8.97 -2.89
CA SER A 168 -6.02 -7.60 -3.13
C SER A 168 -6.00 -7.36 -4.63
N GLN A 169 -6.44 -6.19 -5.03
CA GLN A 169 -6.46 -5.70 -6.40
C GLN A 169 -5.47 -4.54 -6.52
N MET A 170 -4.80 -4.46 -7.66
CA MET A 170 -3.99 -3.31 -8.04
C MET A 170 -4.31 -2.90 -9.48
N ILE A 171 -4.42 -1.58 -9.67
CA ILE A 171 -4.51 -0.95 -10.98
C ILE A 171 -3.26 -0.09 -11.15
N GLY A 172 -2.46 -0.39 -12.15
CA GLY A 172 -1.20 0.29 -12.43
C GLY A 172 -1.22 1.01 -13.77
N MET A 173 -0.37 2.02 -13.88
CA MET A 173 -0.02 2.61 -15.17
C MET A 173 0.83 1.64 -16.00
N PRO A 174 0.82 1.78 -17.35
CA PRO A 174 1.76 1.06 -18.21
C PRO A 174 3.21 1.21 -17.75
N GLU A 175 4.02 0.17 -17.99
CA GLU A 175 5.44 0.10 -17.60
C GLU A 175 5.69 0.21 -16.08
N GLY A 176 4.66 0.13 -15.25
CA GLY A 176 4.79 0.25 -13.79
C GLY A 176 5.17 1.66 -13.33
N LYS A 177 4.79 2.70 -14.11
CA LYS A 177 5.11 4.10 -13.81
C LYS A 177 4.49 4.58 -12.49
N ASP A 178 3.28 4.14 -12.19
CA ASP A 178 2.58 4.50 -10.96
C ASP A 178 1.47 3.49 -10.63
N ILE A 179 1.00 3.55 -9.38
CA ILE A 179 -0.16 2.80 -8.89
C ILE A 179 -1.36 3.73 -8.89
N VAL A 180 -2.35 3.43 -9.74
CA VAL A 180 -3.55 4.25 -9.91
C VAL A 180 -4.56 3.98 -8.80
N GLU A 181 -4.78 2.71 -8.46
CA GLU A 181 -5.71 2.32 -7.41
C GLU A 181 -5.33 0.99 -6.76
N VAL A 182 -5.54 0.89 -5.45
CA VAL A 182 -5.34 -0.35 -4.68
C VAL A 182 -6.58 -0.62 -3.83
N GLU A 183 -7.03 -1.87 -3.84
CA GLU A 183 -8.03 -2.35 -2.89
C GLU A 183 -7.49 -3.61 -2.21
N VAL A 184 -7.46 -3.61 -0.88
CA VAL A 184 -6.94 -4.73 -0.08
C VAL A 184 -8.00 -5.24 0.89
N GLY A 185 -7.87 -6.51 1.28
CA GLY A 185 -8.71 -7.08 2.34
C GLY A 185 -10.07 -7.62 1.88
N VAL A 186 -10.26 -7.82 0.58
CA VAL A 186 -11.46 -8.46 0.04
C VAL A 186 -11.46 -9.95 0.43
N PRO A 187 -12.61 -10.59 0.72
CA PRO A 187 -12.67 -12.04 0.86
C PRO A 187 -12.09 -12.78 -0.35
N GLY A 188 -11.12 -13.66 -0.11
CA GLY A 188 -10.42 -14.43 -1.14
C GLY A 188 -11.29 -15.13 -2.20
N PRO A 189 -12.44 -15.74 -1.83
CA PRO A 189 -13.34 -16.40 -2.80
C PRO A 189 -14.00 -15.45 -3.80
N THR A 190 -13.88 -14.13 -3.63
CA THR A 190 -14.45 -13.15 -4.53
C THR A 190 -13.87 -13.32 -5.93
N ALA A 191 -14.74 -13.42 -6.94
CA ALA A 191 -14.33 -13.59 -8.32
C ALA A 191 -13.62 -12.33 -8.86
N ASP A 192 -12.53 -12.52 -9.61
CA ASP A 192 -11.68 -11.43 -10.11
C ASP A 192 -12.50 -10.43 -10.96
N ILE A 193 -13.43 -10.94 -11.79
CA ILE A 193 -14.33 -10.11 -12.61
C ILE A 193 -15.29 -9.24 -11.76
N LYS A 194 -15.69 -9.71 -10.58
CA LYS A 194 -16.57 -8.94 -9.69
C LYS A 194 -15.80 -7.74 -9.11
N LEU A 195 -14.56 -7.96 -8.70
CA LEU A 195 -13.68 -6.89 -8.22
C LEU A 195 -13.43 -5.86 -9.31
N PHE A 196 -13.09 -6.31 -10.52
CA PHE A 196 -12.92 -5.44 -11.67
C PHE A 196 -14.15 -4.54 -11.91
N ARG A 197 -15.35 -5.11 -11.93
CA ARG A 197 -16.59 -4.33 -12.13
C ARG A 197 -16.86 -3.32 -11.01
N GLN A 198 -16.48 -3.64 -9.77
CA GLN A 198 -16.60 -2.70 -8.65
C GLN A 198 -15.59 -1.57 -8.78
N SER A 199 -14.33 -1.88 -9.13
CA SER A 199 -13.30 -0.86 -9.30
C SER A 199 -13.56 0.07 -10.47
N GLN A 200 -14.16 -0.44 -11.57
CA GLN A 200 -14.50 0.37 -12.75
C GLN A 200 -15.41 1.56 -12.42
N GLN A 201 -16.22 1.48 -11.37
CA GLN A 201 -17.11 2.57 -10.94
C GLN A 201 -16.34 3.82 -10.48
N LYS A 202 -15.04 3.68 -10.18
CA LYS A 202 -14.14 4.77 -9.80
C LYS A 202 -13.48 5.46 -11.00
N PHE A 203 -13.77 5.03 -12.22
CA PHE A 203 -13.15 5.52 -13.45
C PHE A 203 -14.20 6.03 -14.44
N ASP A 204 -13.72 6.72 -15.47
CA ASP A 204 -14.55 7.07 -16.62
C ASP A 204 -15.11 5.81 -17.30
N LYS A 205 -16.32 5.89 -17.85
CA LYS A 205 -16.99 4.77 -18.52
C LYS A 205 -16.20 4.25 -19.72
N SER A 206 -15.39 5.08 -20.37
CA SER A 206 -14.58 4.71 -21.52
C SER A 206 -13.16 4.26 -21.17
N GLN A 207 -12.77 4.28 -19.89
CA GLN A 207 -11.42 3.96 -19.43
C GLN A 207 -10.97 2.59 -19.96
N PRO A 208 -9.92 2.52 -20.80
CA PRO A 208 -9.41 1.26 -21.28
C PRO A 208 -8.56 0.56 -20.20
N PHE A 209 -8.76 -0.74 -20.06
CA PHE A 209 -8.01 -1.62 -19.16
C PHE A 209 -7.34 -2.77 -19.93
N SER A 210 -6.33 -3.36 -19.31
CA SER A 210 -5.73 -4.64 -19.71
C SER A 210 -5.59 -5.53 -18.49
N GLY A 211 -5.85 -6.82 -18.67
CA GLY A 211 -5.68 -7.78 -17.60
C GLY A 211 -5.53 -9.19 -18.13
N ASN A 212 -5.31 -10.12 -17.21
CA ASN A 212 -5.24 -11.53 -17.52
C ASN A 212 -6.59 -12.10 -18.01
N LYS A 213 -6.60 -13.37 -18.45
CA LYS A 213 -7.81 -14.03 -18.95
C LYS A 213 -8.95 -14.18 -17.93
N GLY A 214 -8.67 -14.05 -16.64
CA GLY A 214 -9.68 -14.08 -15.58
C GLY A 214 -10.69 -12.93 -15.69
N PHE A 215 -10.37 -11.89 -16.46
CA PHE A 215 -11.24 -10.73 -16.68
C PHE A 215 -12.02 -10.79 -17.99
N GLN A 216 -12.00 -11.92 -18.70
CA GLN A 216 -12.79 -12.09 -19.92
C GLN A 216 -14.28 -11.87 -19.61
N GLY A 217 -14.94 -11.01 -20.41
CA GLY A 217 -16.34 -10.61 -20.18
C GLY A 217 -16.50 -9.35 -19.31
N GLY A 218 -15.41 -8.64 -19.01
CA GLY A 218 -15.45 -7.26 -18.52
C GLY A 218 -15.63 -6.26 -19.65
N GLU A 219 -16.23 -5.12 -19.36
CA GLU A 219 -16.33 -3.99 -20.29
C GLU A 219 -14.98 -3.27 -20.35
N ASN A 220 -14.58 -2.79 -21.53
CA ASN A 220 -13.35 -2.02 -21.76
C ASN A 220 -12.04 -2.66 -21.28
N ILE A 221 -12.01 -3.98 -21.03
CA ILE A 221 -10.79 -4.71 -20.70
C ILE A 221 -10.32 -5.58 -21.86
N THR A 222 -9.08 -5.35 -22.27
CA THR A 222 -8.40 -6.20 -23.24
C THR A 222 -7.75 -7.37 -22.50
N THR A 223 -7.95 -8.59 -22.99
CA THR A 223 -7.31 -9.79 -22.44
C THR A 223 -6.55 -10.54 -23.54
N PRO A 224 -5.41 -11.19 -23.22
CA PRO A 224 -4.60 -11.86 -24.24
C PRO A 224 -5.32 -12.97 -24.99
N HIS A 225 -4.96 -13.20 -26.26
CA HIS A 225 -5.42 -14.33 -27.05
C HIS A 225 -4.79 -15.64 -26.55
N LYS A 226 -5.61 -16.68 -26.31
CA LYS A 226 -5.08 -18.02 -25.94
C LYS A 226 -4.73 -18.78 -27.19
N ARG A 227 -3.55 -19.39 -27.21
CA ARG A 227 -3.28 -20.47 -28.17
C ARG A 227 -4.26 -21.63 -27.91
N LYS A 228 -5.05 -22.00 -28.92
CA LYS A 228 -5.95 -23.17 -28.85
C LYS A 228 -5.16 -24.45 -29.18
N LEU A 229 -5.65 -25.60 -28.72
CA LEU A 229 -5.01 -26.89 -29.01
C LEU A 229 -4.91 -27.07 -30.53
N LYS A 230 -3.72 -27.40 -31.04
CA LYS A 230 -3.41 -27.58 -32.47
C LYS A 230 -3.60 -26.34 -33.36
N ARG A 231 -3.63 -25.11 -32.81
CA ARG A 231 -3.67 -23.87 -33.60
C ARG A 231 -2.59 -22.91 -33.14
N GLU A 232 -1.80 -22.37 -34.07
CA GLU A 232 -0.89 -21.25 -33.81
C GLU A 232 -1.68 -19.96 -33.61
N LEU A 233 -1.13 -19.03 -32.82
CA LEU A 233 -1.62 -17.65 -32.83
C LEU A 233 -1.20 -16.99 -34.14
N THR A 234 -2.09 -16.18 -34.72
CA THR A 234 -1.72 -15.36 -35.88
C THR A 234 -0.65 -14.34 -35.47
N GLN A 235 0.10 -13.81 -36.45
CA GLN A 235 1.10 -12.78 -36.15
C GLN A 235 0.46 -11.56 -35.48
N GLN A 236 -0.71 -11.14 -35.95
CA GLN A 236 -1.52 -10.09 -35.31
C GLN A 236 -1.86 -10.42 -33.85
N GLN A 237 -2.33 -11.64 -33.53
CA GLN A 237 -2.62 -12.03 -32.15
C GLN A 237 -1.37 -12.10 -31.27
N LYS A 238 -0.22 -12.44 -31.85
CA LYS A 238 1.07 -12.40 -31.14
C LYS A 238 1.46 -10.97 -30.83
N ASP A 239 1.29 -10.05 -31.77
CA ASP A 239 1.60 -8.63 -31.59
C ASP A 239 0.63 -7.96 -30.62
N GLU A 240 -0.66 -8.30 -30.65
CA GLU A 240 -1.66 -7.91 -29.65
C GLU A 240 -1.43 -8.53 -28.26
N ASN A 241 -0.61 -9.57 -28.14
CA ASN A 241 -0.25 -10.17 -26.85
C ASN A 241 1.07 -9.61 -26.30
N LYS A 242 1.82 -8.80 -27.06
CA LYS A 242 3.09 -8.19 -26.63
C LYS A 242 2.92 -6.88 -25.86
N PHE A 243 1.68 -6.40 -25.70
CA PHE A 243 1.35 -5.26 -24.83
C PHE A 243 1.79 -5.52 -23.39
#